data_AF-A0AA39H8X0-F1
#
_entry.id   AF-A0AA39H8X0-F1
#
_cell.length_a   1.000
_cell.length_b   1.000
_cell.length_c   1.000
_cell.angle_alpha   90.00
_cell.angle_beta   90.00
_cell.angle_gamma   90.00
#
_symmetry.space_group_name_H-M   'P 1'
#
loop_
_entity.id
_entity.type
_entity.pdbx_description
1 polymer ?
#
loop_
_entity_poly.entity_id
_entity_poly.type
_entity_poly.pdbx_seq_one_letter_code
_entity_poly.pdbx_strand_id
1 'polypeptide(L)'
;MRSQDENKASSNQIQLDYQGHTSTRNDEDNARFKLFKRVDTSLFRKDIYDKFIALTDNYDRQTGNAEVETSQEKQEISAFIDSIMKSGPWKTLFDFLQRKRHPFAKDEKTFRQWITQLWFVQYSRARGKADTSGFEHVFMGEASGTRDQRD
;
A
#
# COMPACT_ATOMS: atom_id res chain seq x y z
N MET A 1 0.12 -15.83 -10.00
CA MET A 1 -0.21 -15.00 -8.82
C MET A 1 -1.71 -14.68 -8.71
N ARG A 2 -2.42 -14.20 -9.75
CA ARG A 2 -3.87 -13.86 -9.66
C ARG A 2 -4.80 -14.99 -9.19
N SER A 3 -4.50 -16.24 -9.53
CA SER A 3 -5.25 -17.42 -9.06
C SER A 3 -4.96 -17.79 -7.61
N GLN A 4 -3.81 -17.35 -7.08
CA GLN A 4 -3.37 -17.62 -5.71
C GLN A 4 -3.87 -16.57 -4.73
N ASP A 5 -4.38 -15.43 -5.23
CA ASP A 5 -4.95 -14.37 -4.41
C ASP A 5 -6.34 -14.78 -3.90
N GLU A 6 -6.34 -15.30 -2.68
CA GLU A 6 -7.49 -15.68 -1.89
C GLU A 6 -8.18 -14.48 -1.21
N ASN A 7 -7.50 -13.34 -1.16
CA ASN A 7 -7.99 -12.13 -0.50
C ASN A 7 -8.74 -11.19 -1.45
N LYS A 8 -8.54 -11.31 -2.77
CA LYS A 8 -9.24 -10.49 -3.78
C LYS A 8 -10.76 -10.41 -3.56
N ALA A 9 -11.31 -9.27 -3.95
CA ALA A 9 -12.75 -9.09 -4.04
C ALA A 9 -13.35 -10.02 -5.11
N SER A 10 -14.47 -10.64 -4.78
CA SER A 10 -15.30 -11.35 -5.76
C SER A 10 -16.04 -10.35 -6.66
N SER A 11 -16.48 -10.80 -7.84
CA SER A 11 -17.14 -9.94 -8.85
C SER A 11 -18.40 -9.24 -8.35
N ASN A 12 -19.05 -9.76 -7.31
CA ASN A 12 -20.24 -9.19 -6.69
C ASN A 12 -19.96 -8.30 -5.46
N GLN A 13 -18.70 -8.20 -5.02
CA GLN A 13 -18.33 -7.43 -3.83
C GLN A 13 -17.97 -5.98 -4.14
N ILE A 14 -17.74 -5.65 -5.41
CA ILE A 14 -17.48 -4.29 -5.87
C ILE A 14 -18.45 -3.99 -7.01
N GLN A 15 -19.19 -2.89 -6.88
CA GLN A 15 -19.99 -2.32 -7.95
C GLN A 15 -19.41 -0.97 -8.33
N LEU A 16 -19.00 -0.87 -9.59
CA LEU A 16 -18.43 0.35 -10.16
C LEU A 16 -19.48 1.06 -11.01
N ASP A 17 -19.42 2.39 -10.99
CA ASP A 17 -20.12 3.29 -11.89
C ASP A 17 -19.08 4.01 -12.75
N TYR A 18 -18.80 3.44 -13.92
CA TYR A 18 -17.76 3.95 -14.83
C TYR A 18 -18.14 5.27 -15.51
N GLN A 19 -19.44 5.58 -15.57
CA GLN A 19 -19.98 6.81 -16.16
C GLN A 19 -19.49 7.06 -17.59
N GLY A 20 -19.26 8.32 -17.98
CA GLY A 20 -18.85 8.68 -19.33
C GLY A 20 -17.33 8.66 -19.53
N HIS A 21 -16.91 8.40 -20.77
CA HIS A 21 -15.51 8.57 -21.17
C HIS A 21 -15.17 10.06 -21.29
N THR A 22 -13.97 10.44 -20.84
CA THR A 22 -13.37 11.75 -21.11
C THR A 22 -12.12 11.61 -22.00
N SER A 23 -11.63 12.72 -22.52
CA SER A 23 -10.36 12.82 -23.26
C SER A 23 -9.50 13.92 -22.65
N THR A 24 -8.19 13.87 -22.87
CA THR A 24 -7.23 14.83 -22.29
C THR A 24 -7.44 16.30 -22.70
N ARG A 25 -8.32 16.56 -23.69
CA ARG A 25 -8.66 17.91 -24.17
C ARG A 25 -10.10 18.32 -23.83
N ASN A 26 -10.83 17.50 -23.07
CA ASN A 26 -12.20 17.79 -22.67
C ASN A 26 -12.27 17.99 -21.15
N ASP A 27 -12.60 19.21 -20.74
CA ASP A 27 -12.72 19.60 -19.34
C ASP A 27 -14.15 19.42 -18.79
N GLU A 28 -15.10 18.94 -19.61
CA GLU A 28 -16.45 18.64 -19.15
C GLU A 28 -16.49 17.41 -18.23
N ASP A 29 -17.15 17.58 -17.07
CA ASP A 29 -17.38 16.49 -16.14
C ASP A 29 -18.39 15.47 -16.71
N ASN A 30 -17.86 14.33 -17.14
CA ASN A 30 -18.58 13.18 -17.64
C ASN A 30 -18.81 12.10 -16.55
N ALA A 31 -18.44 12.38 -15.29
CA ALA A 31 -18.42 11.43 -14.19
C ALA A 31 -18.92 12.02 -12.85
N ARG A 32 -20.11 12.63 -12.86
CA ARG A 32 -20.76 13.32 -11.72
C ARG A 32 -21.01 12.49 -10.45
N PHE A 33 -21.02 11.16 -10.56
CA PHE A 33 -21.26 10.23 -9.46
C PHE A 33 -19.95 9.61 -8.95
N LYS A 34 -20.01 8.93 -7.80
CA LYS A 34 -18.84 8.22 -7.26
C LYS A 34 -18.56 6.95 -8.07
N LEU A 35 -17.28 6.71 -8.40
CA LEU A 35 -16.84 5.49 -9.08
C LEU A 35 -17.26 4.22 -8.31
N PHE A 36 -17.07 4.19 -6.99
CA PHE A 36 -17.52 3.08 -6.16
C PHE A 36 -18.98 3.30 -5.75
N LYS A 37 -19.90 2.72 -6.52
CA LYS A 37 -21.33 2.71 -6.17
C LYS A 37 -21.60 1.85 -4.93
N ARG A 38 -20.88 0.73 -4.81
CA ARG A 38 -20.91 -0.12 -3.62
C ARG A 38 -19.61 -0.88 -3.46
N VAL A 39 -19.14 -0.97 -2.23
CA VAL A 39 -18.11 -1.92 -1.79
C VAL A 39 -18.68 -2.74 -0.65
N ASP A 40 -18.58 -4.05 -0.74
CA ASP A 40 -18.96 -4.95 0.34
C ASP A 40 -17.98 -4.80 1.51
N THR A 41 -18.47 -4.20 2.60
CA THR A 41 -17.67 -3.92 3.81
C THR A 41 -17.13 -5.17 4.49
N SER A 42 -17.62 -6.37 4.16
CA SER A 42 -17.01 -7.62 4.64
C SER A 42 -15.57 -7.79 4.14
N LEU A 43 -15.21 -7.17 3.02
CA LEU A 43 -13.82 -7.13 2.53
C LEU A 43 -12.88 -6.47 3.53
N PHE A 44 -13.34 -5.42 4.22
CA PHE A 44 -12.53 -4.68 5.18
C PHE A 44 -12.23 -5.48 6.44
N ARG A 45 -12.98 -6.55 6.70
CA ARG A 45 -12.76 -7.46 7.83
C ARG A 45 -11.83 -8.62 7.50
N LYS A 46 -11.38 -8.74 6.24
CA LYS A 46 -10.34 -9.72 5.89
C LYS A 46 -9.03 -9.27 6.54
N ASP A 47 -8.28 -10.22 7.10
CA ASP A 47 -7.08 -9.95 7.92
C ASP A 47 -6.09 -8.99 7.26
N ILE A 48 -5.80 -9.17 5.96
CA ILE A 48 -4.88 -8.28 5.22
C ILE A 48 -5.47 -6.89 4.99
N TYR A 49 -6.76 -6.79 4.67
CA TYR A 49 -7.42 -5.52 4.41
C TYR A 49 -7.55 -4.70 5.69
N ASP A 50 -7.94 -5.34 6.79
CA ASP A 50 -8.03 -4.72 8.11
C ASP A 50 -6.68 -4.11 8.52
N LYS A 51 -5.61 -4.90 8.41
CA LYS A 51 -4.24 -4.45 8.70
C LYS A 51 -3.75 -3.38 7.73
N PHE A 52 -4.11 -3.46 6.46
CA PHE A 52 -3.77 -2.43 5.48
C PHE A 52 -4.47 -1.10 5.80
N ILE A 53 -5.75 -1.14 6.18
CA ILE A 53 -6.51 0.05 6.59
C ILE A 53 -5.88 0.67 7.84
N ALA A 54 -5.48 -0.14 8.82
CA ALA A 54 -4.76 0.29 10.01
C ALA A 54 -3.34 0.83 9.74
N LEU A 55 -2.83 0.75 8.51
CA LEU A 55 -1.61 1.47 8.13
C LEU A 55 -1.91 2.86 7.57
N THR A 56 -3.14 3.15 7.13
CA THR A 56 -3.43 4.38 6.39
C THR A 56 -3.48 5.63 7.27
N ASP A 57 -3.88 5.49 8.54
CA ASP A 57 -3.92 6.55 9.54
C ASP A 57 -2.52 6.97 10.03
N ASN A 58 -1.51 6.11 9.82
CA ASN A 58 -0.11 6.43 10.10
C ASN A 58 0.45 7.51 9.17
N TYR A 59 -0.15 7.71 7.99
CA TYR A 59 0.36 8.61 6.96
C TYR A 59 -0.51 9.88 6.78
N ASP A 60 -1.62 10.03 7.50
CA ASP A 60 -2.46 11.26 7.51
C ASP A 60 -2.03 12.27 8.59
N ARG A 61 -0.71 12.46 8.75
CA ARG A 61 -0.15 13.38 9.75
C ARG A 61 0.49 14.58 9.07
N GLN A 62 -0.22 15.71 9.19
CA GLN A 62 0.21 17.08 8.94
C GLN A 62 1.71 17.24 8.60
N THR A 63 1.97 17.41 7.31
CA THR A 63 3.30 17.65 6.73
C THR A 63 4.04 18.78 7.45
N GLY A 64 5.21 18.49 8.04
CA GLY A 64 6.11 19.53 8.56
C GLY A 64 7.12 19.10 9.64
N ASN A 65 6.84 18.04 10.41
CA ASN A 65 7.73 17.55 11.47
C ASN A 65 8.40 16.24 11.08
N ALA A 66 9.60 15.97 11.63
CA ALA A 66 10.25 14.67 11.46
C ALA A 66 9.32 13.58 11.98
N GLU A 67 8.95 12.62 11.13
CA GLU A 67 8.09 11.51 11.51
C GLU A 67 8.81 10.66 12.55
N VAL A 68 8.33 10.69 13.79
CA VAL A 68 8.79 9.77 14.83
C VAL A 68 7.93 8.52 14.73
N GLU A 69 8.50 7.44 14.19
CA GLU A 69 7.84 6.15 14.11
C GLU A 69 7.44 5.69 15.53
N THR A 70 6.13 5.61 15.79
CA THR A 70 5.60 5.23 17.09
C THR A 70 5.73 3.73 17.33
N SER A 71 5.63 3.29 18.58
CA SER A 71 5.61 1.86 18.89
C SER A 71 4.38 1.16 18.32
N GLN A 72 3.28 1.89 18.14
CA GLN A 72 2.06 1.39 17.52
C GLN A 72 2.25 1.17 16.01
N GLU A 73 2.80 2.15 15.30
CA GLU A 73 3.14 2.03 13.87
C GLU A 73 4.02 0.80 13.58
N LYS A 74 5.05 0.59 14.40
CA LYS A 74 5.91 -0.60 14.30
C LYS A 74 5.14 -1.91 14.45
N GLN A 75 4.15 -1.94 15.34
CA GLN A 75 3.31 -3.12 15.56
C GLN A 75 2.36 -3.35 14.39
N GLU A 76 1.74 -2.30 13.85
CA GLU A 76 0.86 -2.38 12.69
C GLU A 76 1.61 -2.84 11.44
N ILE A 77 2.80 -2.27 11.18
CA ILE A 77 3.70 -2.70 10.10
C ILE A 77 4.07 -4.17 10.26
N SER A 78 4.50 -4.56 11.46
CA SER A 78 4.88 -5.93 11.77
C SER A 78 3.70 -6.89 11.55
N ALA A 79 2.51 -6.53 12.02
CA ALA A 79 1.31 -7.34 11.88
C ALA A 79 0.88 -7.47 10.41
N PHE A 80 0.94 -6.39 9.63
CA PHE A 80 0.63 -6.39 8.21
C PHE A 80 1.60 -7.30 7.44
N ILE A 81 2.91 -7.16 7.67
CA ILE A 81 3.94 -8.01 7.06
C ILE A 81 3.68 -9.49 7.38
N ASP A 82 3.40 -9.82 8.64
CA ASP A 82 3.13 -11.21 9.04
C ASP A 82 1.88 -11.78 8.36
N SER A 83 0.86 -10.94 8.12
CA SER A 83 -0.37 -11.34 7.45
C SER A 83 -0.16 -11.58 5.96
N ILE A 84 0.47 -10.63 5.25
CA ILE A 84 0.68 -10.77 3.81
C ILE A 84 1.61 -11.93 3.49
N MET A 85 2.66 -12.18 4.30
CA MET A 85 3.60 -13.28 4.07
C MET A 85 2.93 -14.66 4.18
N LYS A 86 1.81 -14.78 4.90
CA LYS A 86 1.04 -16.04 5.00
C LYS A 86 0.15 -16.30 3.79
N SER A 87 -0.09 -15.29 2.94
CA SER A 87 -0.98 -15.40 1.79
C SER A 87 -0.39 -16.18 0.62
N GLY A 88 -1.26 -16.70 -0.24
CA GLY A 88 -0.91 -17.45 -1.44
C GLY A 88 0.06 -16.70 -2.38
N PRO A 89 -0.18 -15.42 -2.73
CA PRO A 89 0.71 -14.66 -3.61
C PRO A 89 2.13 -14.49 -3.04
N TRP A 90 2.25 -14.23 -1.74
CA TRP A 90 3.55 -14.01 -1.10
C TRP A 90 4.35 -15.30 -0.92
N LYS A 91 3.69 -16.41 -0.57
CA LYS A 91 4.32 -17.73 -0.59
C LYS A 91 4.83 -18.08 -2.00
N THR A 92 4.02 -17.81 -3.03
CA THR A 92 4.42 -18.01 -4.42
C THR A 92 5.65 -17.16 -4.79
N LEU A 93 5.70 -15.90 -4.35
CA LEU A 93 6.84 -15.02 -4.57
C LEU A 93 8.10 -15.54 -3.87
N PHE A 94 7.99 -15.93 -2.60
CA PHE A 94 9.10 -16.50 -1.84
C PHE A 94 9.66 -17.76 -2.53
N ASP A 95 8.79 -18.71 -2.88
CA ASP A 95 9.17 -19.95 -3.58
C ASP A 95 9.85 -19.66 -4.92
N PHE A 96 9.33 -18.69 -5.67
CA PHE A 96 9.94 -18.28 -6.94
C PHE A 96 11.36 -17.74 -6.74
N LEU A 97 11.56 -16.83 -5.78
CA LEU A 97 12.87 -16.26 -5.46
C LEU A 97 13.83 -17.32 -4.93
N GLN A 98 13.35 -18.25 -4.11
CA GLN A 98 14.15 -19.37 -3.60
C GLN A 98 14.64 -20.28 -4.74
N ARG A 99 13.77 -20.63 -5.70
CA ARG A 99 14.14 -21.40 -6.91
C ARG A 99 15.18 -20.68 -7.76
N LYS A 100 15.16 -19.35 -7.76
CA LYS A 100 16.17 -18.50 -8.42
C LYS A 100 17.45 -18.32 -7.60
N ARG A 101 17.53 -18.91 -6.39
CA ARG A 101 18.63 -18.74 -5.43
C ARG A 101 18.88 -17.26 -5.10
N HIS A 102 17.81 -16.47 -5.08
CA HIS A 102 17.90 -15.05 -4.78
C HIS A 102 18.31 -14.84 -3.30
N PRO A 103 19.28 -13.98 -2.99
CA PRO A 103 19.80 -13.83 -1.62
C PRO A 103 18.74 -13.42 -0.59
N PHE A 104 17.70 -12.72 -1.05
CA PHE A 104 16.61 -12.25 -0.18
C PHE A 104 15.65 -13.37 0.25
N ALA A 105 15.64 -14.52 -0.43
CA ALA A 105 14.75 -15.64 -0.13
C ALA A 105 15.51 -16.86 0.42
N LYS A 106 16.59 -16.61 1.17
CA LYS A 106 17.38 -17.65 1.83
C LYS A 106 16.55 -18.43 2.85
N ASP A 107 15.79 -17.71 3.66
CA ASP A 107 14.84 -18.20 4.65
C ASP A 107 13.76 -17.14 4.87
N GLU A 108 12.65 -17.52 5.51
CA GLU A 108 11.51 -16.63 5.73
C GLU A 108 11.89 -15.39 6.56
N LYS A 109 12.80 -15.54 7.53
CA LYS A 109 13.26 -14.43 8.38
C LYS A 109 14.01 -13.39 7.55
N THR A 110 14.94 -13.82 6.71
CA THR A 110 15.70 -12.97 5.80
C THR A 110 14.76 -12.29 4.81
N PHE A 111 13.80 -13.03 4.26
CA PHE A 111 12.82 -12.46 3.34
C PHE A 111 11.96 -11.39 4.01
N ARG A 112 11.44 -11.67 5.21
CA ARG A 112 10.69 -10.69 6.01
C ARG A 112 11.47 -9.40 6.24
N GLN A 113 12.75 -9.52 6.61
CA GLN A 113 13.62 -8.37 6.85
C GLN A 113 13.77 -7.52 5.59
N TRP A 114 14.04 -8.14 4.44
CA TRP A 114 14.17 -7.43 3.17
C TRP A 114 12.88 -6.78 2.70
N ILE A 115 11.73 -7.43 2.87
CA ILE A 115 10.43 -6.85 2.53
C ILE A 115 10.10 -5.68 3.44
N THR A 116 10.35 -5.80 4.74
CA THR A 116 10.18 -4.70 5.70
C THR A 116 11.08 -3.52 5.31
N GLN A 117 12.35 -3.80 5.01
CA GLN A 117 13.31 -2.77 4.59
C GLN A 117 12.89 -2.07 3.30
N LEU A 118 12.45 -2.83 2.29
CA LEU A 118 12.09 -2.28 0.98
C LEU A 118 10.89 -1.34 1.06
N TRP A 119 9.89 -1.70 1.86
CA TRP A 119 8.61 -1.00 1.88
C TRP A 119 8.50 0.04 3.00
N PHE A 120 9.03 -0.22 4.19
CA PHE A 120 8.71 0.55 5.39
C PHE A 120 9.89 1.36 5.96
N VAL A 121 11.14 1.07 5.55
CA VAL A 121 12.27 1.91 5.97
C VAL A 121 12.29 3.19 5.14
N GLN A 122 12.33 4.34 5.82
CA GLN A 122 12.42 5.65 5.20
C GLN A 122 13.76 5.84 4.47
N TYR A 123 13.73 6.54 3.34
CA TYR A 123 14.91 6.96 2.60
C TYR A 123 14.85 8.44 2.24
N SER A 124 16.01 9.10 2.16
CA SER A 124 16.11 10.53 1.82
C SER A 124 15.96 10.74 0.30
N ARG A 125 14.92 11.46 -0.13
CA ARG A 125 14.69 11.79 -1.56
C ARG A 125 15.56 12.96 -2.07
N ALA A 126 15.96 13.90 -1.20
CA ALA A 126 16.91 14.96 -1.54
C ALA A 126 17.59 15.53 -0.28
N ARG A 127 18.92 15.72 -0.33
CA ARG A 127 19.71 16.53 0.63
C ARG A 127 19.46 16.28 2.14
N GLY A 128 19.29 15.02 2.55
CA GLY A 128 19.54 14.62 3.93
C GLY A 128 18.35 14.60 4.89
N LYS A 129 17.12 14.60 4.38
CA LYS A 129 15.92 14.38 5.20
C LYS A 129 15.18 13.13 4.69
N ALA A 130 15.20 12.08 5.50
CA ALA A 130 14.50 10.84 5.25
C ALA A 130 13.03 11.06 5.60
N ASP A 131 12.23 11.41 4.60
CA ASP A 131 10.89 11.93 4.83
C ASP A 131 9.78 11.00 4.29
N THR A 132 10.13 9.92 3.56
CA THR A 132 9.11 8.99 3.00
C THR A 132 9.59 7.55 2.88
N SER A 133 8.64 6.61 2.84
CA SER A 133 8.87 5.17 2.61
C SER A 133 8.34 4.70 1.25
N GLY A 134 8.76 3.50 0.81
CA GLY A 134 8.25 2.90 -0.43
C GLY A 134 6.74 2.58 -0.35
N PHE A 135 6.26 2.20 0.82
CA PHE A 135 4.85 1.93 1.08
C PHE A 135 4.00 3.18 0.88
N GLU A 136 4.41 4.29 1.48
CA GLU A 136 3.73 5.58 1.35
C GLU A 136 3.67 6.02 -0.12
N HIS A 137 4.81 5.99 -0.82
CA HIS A 137 4.90 6.42 -2.21
C HIS A 137 3.98 5.61 -3.15
N VAL A 138 3.88 4.29 -2.96
CA VAL A 138 3.12 3.41 -3.86
C VAL A 138 1.65 3.29 -3.47
N PHE A 139 1.34 3.23 -2.17
CA PHE A 139 -0.01 2.91 -1.69
C PHE A 139 -0.80 4.11 -1.19
N MET A 140 -0.15 5.06 -0.51
CA MET A 140 -0.85 6.26 -0.02
C MET A 140 -0.98 7.32 -1.12
N GLY A 141 -0.15 7.23 -2.16
CA GLY A 141 -0.04 8.24 -3.21
C GLY A 141 0.73 9.44 -2.67
N GLU A 142 1.64 10.01 -3.46
CA GLU A 142 2.51 11.09 -2.98
C GLU A 142 1.71 12.26 -2.37
N ALA A 143 1.72 12.36 -1.03
CA ALA A 143 1.55 13.63 -0.33
C ALA A 143 2.88 14.40 -0.42
N SER A 144 3.31 14.71 -1.64
CA SER A 144 4.23 15.83 -1.82
C SER A 144 3.43 17.06 -1.41
N GLY A 145 3.52 17.43 -0.12
CA GLY A 145 3.08 18.72 0.38
C GLY A 145 3.70 19.77 -0.51
N THR A 146 2.92 20.22 -1.50
CA THR A 146 3.35 21.26 -2.42
C THR A 146 3.52 22.46 -1.52
N ARG A 147 4.77 22.86 -1.27
CA ARG A 147 5.05 24.21 -0.78
C ARG A 147 4.45 25.14 -1.83
N ASP A 148 3.27 25.66 -1.57
CA ASP A 148 2.80 26.89 -2.18
C ASP A 148 3.71 28.00 -1.62
N GLN A 149 4.91 28.11 -2.19
CA GLN A 149 5.66 29.36 -2.17
C GLN A 149 5.14 30.16 -3.36
N ARG A 150 4.02 30.82 -3.15
CA ARG A 150 3.66 32.04 -3.85
C ARG A 150 3.56 33.14 -2.80
N ASP A 151 4.72 33.75 -2.54
CA ASP A 151 4.81 35.17 -2.19
C ASP A 151 5.42 35.90 -3.39
#